data_AF-I3SSM5-F1
#
_entry.id   AF-I3SSM5-F1
#
_cell.length_a   1.000
_cell.length_b   1.000
_cell.length_c   1.000
_cell.angle_alpha   90.00
_cell.angle_beta   90.00
_cell.angle_gamma   90.00
#
_symmetry.space_group_name_H-M   'P 1'
#
loop_
_entity.id
_entity.type
_entity.pdbx_description
1 polymer ?
#
loop_
_entity_poly.entity_id
_entity_poly.type
_entity_poly.pdbx_seq_one_letter_code
_entity_poly.pdbx_strand_id
1 'polypeptide(L)'
;MIWTANEGPLSEFIYYHHEMVLIKEYPKKVILFCEIPPPEGGETPFVPSFRVTERMIEEFPEEVKEMEEKGLKYSFSAPSNSDRTSMRGRGWEDAFGTSDPKEAELRAKGLGMDVEWLPNGGLKTILGPRNLTKVFEGRKGRRMWFNTIVGMHGKEISSATMADGTEIPEHVVKRCGEIIEEESIQFKWEKGDVLFLDNYALLHGRRPSLPPRRVLVATTK
;
A
#
# COMPACT_ATOMS: atom_id res chain seq x y z
N MET A 1 -6.05 18.89 -5.93
CA MET A 1 -5.15 19.52 -4.93
C MET A 1 -3.72 19.11 -5.27
N ILE A 2 -2.72 19.92 -4.92
CA ILE A 2 -1.28 19.59 -5.07
C ILE A 2 -0.69 19.58 -3.67
N TRP A 3 0.03 18.52 -3.30
CA TRP A 3 0.70 18.39 -2.02
C TRP A 3 2.09 17.78 -2.20
N THR A 4 2.98 18.00 -1.23
CA THR A 4 4.18 17.17 -1.10
C THR A 4 3.74 15.79 -0.63
N ALA A 5 4.11 14.74 -1.36
CA ALA A 5 3.87 13.38 -0.92
C ALA A 5 4.52 13.21 0.47
N ASN A 6 3.85 12.51 1.38
CA ASN A 6 4.46 12.14 2.65
C ASN A 6 5.32 10.90 2.39
N GLU A 7 6.57 11.09 1.98
CA GLU A 7 7.37 10.06 1.28
C GLU A 7 8.06 9.03 2.20
N GLY A 8 7.77 9.00 3.50
CA GLY A 8 8.63 8.28 4.44
C GLY A 8 10.05 8.87 4.50
N PRO A 9 10.95 8.29 5.29
CA PRO A 9 12.37 8.65 5.23
C PRO A 9 12.96 8.40 3.84
N LEU A 10 13.76 9.32 3.30
CA LEU A 10 14.34 9.18 1.95
C LEU A 10 15.21 7.93 1.78
N SER A 11 15.82 7.45 2.87
CA SER A 11 16.63 6.22 2.91
C SER A 11 15.82 4.93 2.78
N GLU A 12 14.49 4.98 2.96
CA GLU A 12 13.63 3.82 2.88
C GLU A 12 13.10 3.60 1.46
N PHE A 13 12.91 2.32 1.11
CA PHE A 13 12.16 1.92 -0.07
C PHE A 13 10.65 1.97 0.23
N ILE A 14 9.90 2.70 -0.59
CA ILE A 14 8.43 2.58 -0.59
C ILE A 14 8.06 1.44 -1.54
N TYR A 15 7.47 0.39 -0.98
CA TYR A 15 7.02 -0.78 -1.72
C TYR A 15 5.99 -0.43 -2.79
N TYR A 16 5.96 -1.23 -3.85
CA TYR A 16 5.00 -1.11 -4.94
C TYR A 16 3.56 -1.24 -4.42
N HIS A 17 2.72 -0.28 -4.77
CA HIS A 17 1.31 -0.26 -4.40
C HIS A 17 0.46 0.52 -5.41
N HIS A 18 -0.84 0.24 -5.38
CA HIS A 18 -1.83 1.18 -5.90
C HIS A 18 -2.07 2.28 -4.85
N GLU A 19 -2.12 3.54 -5.29
CA GLU A 19 -2.36 4.67 -4.40
C GLU A 19 -3.69 4.49 -3.66
N MET A 20 -3.64 4.55 -2.33
CA MET A 20 -4.79 4.37 -1.44
C MET A 20 -5.53 3.02 -1.62
N VAL A 21 -4.81 1.95 -1.96
CA VAL A 21 -5.39 0.60 -2.23
C VAL A 21 -6.32 0.06 -1.14
N LEU A 22 -6.14 0.48 0.12
CA LEU A 22 -6.95 0.03 1.26
C LEU A 22 -8.17 0.93 1.57
N ILE A 23 -8.29 2.08 0.92
CA ILE A 23 -9.37 3.05 1.14
C ILE A 23 -10.53 2.74 0.19
N LYS A 24 -11.77 3.04 0.61
CA LYS A 24 -12.97 2.83 -0.22
C LYS A 24 -12.97 3.71 -1.48
N GLU A 25 -12.59 4.97 -1.32
CA GLU A 25 -12.40 5.92 -2.41
C GLU A 25 -10.90 6.07 -2.68
N TYR A 26 -10.44 5.51 -3.79
CA TYR A 26 -9.07 5.63 -4.28
C TYR A 26 -9.05 6.41 -5.60
N PRO A 27 -7.96 7.12 -5.91
CA PRO A 27 -7.90 7.95 -7.11
C PRO A 27 -7.86 7.10 -8.39
N LYS A 28 -8.32 7.67 -9.49
CA LYS A 28 -8.18 7.11 -10.84
C LYS A 28 -6.77 7.30 -11.39
N LYS A 29 -6.13 8.44 -11.08
CA LYS A 29 -4.79 8.78 -11.56
C LYS A 29 -3.96 9.38 -10.45
N VAL A 30 -2.66 9.12 -10.53
CA VAL A 30 -1.62 9.79 -9.76
C VAL A 30 -0.76 10.57 -10.75
N ILE A 31 -0.49 11.82 -10.43
CA ILE A 31 0.34 12.71 -11.23
C ILE A 31 1.50 13.12 -10.34
N LEU A 32 2.72 12.84 -10.80
CA LEU A 32 3.95 13.17 -10.09
C LEU A 32 4.72 14.22 -10.89
N PHE A 33 5.26 15.22 -10.20
CA PHE A 33 6.05 16.29 -10.82
C PHE A 33 7.38 16.47 -10.10
N CYS A 34 8.49 16.42 -10.84
CA CYS A 34 9.80 16.62 -10.27
C CYS A 34 10.20 18.10 -10.25
N GLU A 35 10.21 18.69 -9.07
CA GLU A 35 10.71 20.05 -8.85
C GLU A 35 12.22 20.06 -8.60
N ILE A 36 12.71 19.07 -7.84
CA ILE A 36 14.13 18.88 -7.53
C ILE A 36 14.45 17.38 -7.68
N PRO A 37 15.20 16.97 -8.71
CA PRO A 37 15.61 15.58 -8.86
C PRO A 37 16.64 15.21 -7.78
N PRO A 38 16.64 13.95 -7.31
CA PRO A 38 17.68 13.47 -6.40
C PRO A 38 19.05 13.45 -7.08
N PRO A 39 20.15 13.70 -6.34
CA PRO A 39 21.50 13.52 -6.88
C PRO A 39 21.83 12.03 -7.11
N GLU A 40 21.22 11.13 -6.35
CA GLU A 40 21.38 9.67 -6.47
C GLU A 40 20.12 8.94 -5.99
N GLY A 41 19.74 7.88 -6.70
CA GLY A 41 18.57 7.06 -6.43
C GLY A 41 17.25 7.80 -6.66
N GLY A 42 16.22 7.47 -5.86
CA GLY A 42 14.96 8.20 -5.82
C GLY A 42 14.07 8.08 -7.05
N GLU A 43 14.36 7.10 -7.92
CA GLU A 43 13.50 6.70 -9.01
C GLU A 43 12.09 6.37 -8.51
N THR A 44 11.11 6.61 -9.39
CA THR A 44 9.75 6.12 -9.18
C THR A 44 9.58 4.87 -10.04
N PRO A 45 9.75 3.67 -9.46
CA PRO A 45 9.46 2.46 -10.19
C PRO A 45 7.95 2.28 -10.34
N PHE A 46 7.52 1.75 -11.49
CA PHE A 46 6.13 1.38 -11.72
C PHE A 46 6.02 0.11 -12.55
N VAL A 47 4.95 -0.65 -12.37
CA VAL A 47 4.74 -1.94 -13.02
C VAL A 47 3.28 -2.08 -13.49
N PRO A 48 3.02 -2.65 -14.69
CA PRO A 48 1.68 -3.04 -15.11
C PRO A 48 1.08 -4.10 -14.18
N SER A 49 0.07 -3.71 -13.41
CA SER A 49 -0.57 -4.53 -12.37
C SER A 49 -1.15 -5.86 -12.90
N PHE A 50 -1.66 -5.84 -14.14
CA PHE A 50 -2.17 -7.06 -14.77
C PHE A 50 -1.06 -8.07 -15.10
N ARG A 51 0.18 -7.63 -15.37
CA ARG A 51 1.30 -8.54 -15.63
C ARG A 51 1.69 -9.31 -14.38
N VAL A 52 1.71 -8.63 -13.24
CA VAL A 52 1.90 -9.27 -11.94
C VAL A 52 0.82 -10.33 -11.72
N THR A 53 -0.43 -10.01 -12.01
CA THR A 53 -1.54 -10.98 -11.88
C THR A 53 -1.35 -12.18 -12.80
N GLU A 54 -1.09 -11.96 -14.09
CA GLU A 54 -0.87 -13.02 -15.09
C GLU A 54 0.25 -13.98 -14.64
N ARG A 55 1.40 -13.45 -14.22
CA ARG A 55 2.54 -14.25 -13.77
C ARG A 55 2.29 -14.97 -12.44
N MET A 56 1.60 -14.33 -11.51
CA MET A 56 1.24 -14.99 -10.24
C MET A 56 0.27 -16.16 -10.48
N ILE A 57 -0.67 -16.05 -11.41
CA ILE A 57 -1.57 -17.15 -11.78
C ILE A 57 -0.80 -18.27 -12.50
N GLU A 58 0.17 -17.92 -13.33
CA GLU A 58 1.01 -18.90 -14.03
C GLU A 58 1.91 -19.68 -13.07
N GLU A 59 2.57 -19.00 -12.14
CA GLU A 59 3.53 -19.61 -11.21
C GLU A 59 2.84 -20.24 -9.96
N PHE A 60 1.71 -19.69 -9.49
CA PHE A 60 1.01 -20.11 -8.26
C PHE A 60 -0.53 -20.18 -8.45
N PRO A 61 -1.05 -21.01 -9.38
CA PRO A 61 -2.47 -21.02 -9.72
C PRO A 61 -3.37 -21.38 -8.53
N GLU A 62 -2.98 -22.35 -7.71
CA GLU A 62 -3.80 -22.82 -6.57
C GLU A 62 -3.78 -21.82 -5.41
N GLU A 63 -2.62 -21.23 -5.09
CA GLU A 63 -2.51 -20.24 -4.02
C GLU A 63 -3.22 -18.94 -4.39
N VAL A 64 -3.13 -18.51 -5.65
CA VAL A 64 -3.90 -17.34 -6.14
C VAL A 64 -5.40 -17.62 -6.06
N LYS A 65 -5.84 -18.81 -6.44
CA LYS A 65 -7.25 -19.21 -6.35
C LYS A 65 -7.71 -19.22 -4.89
N GLU A 66 -6.96 -19.83 -3.99
CA GLU A 66 -7.25 -19.88 -2.56
C GLU A 66 -7.33 -18.48 -1.95
N MET A 67 -6.35 -17.61 -2.25
CA MET A 67 -6.35 -16.22 -1.78
C MET A 67 -7.54 -15.41 -2.30
N GLU A 68 -8.02 -15.66 -3.51
CA GLU A 68 -9.23 -15.01 -4.04
C GLU A 68 -10.51 -15.53 -3.38
N GLU A 69 -10.62 -16.85 -3.19
CA GLU A 69 -11.79 -17.49 -2.58
C GLU A 69 -11.95 -17.06 -1.11
N LYS A 70 -10.84 -17.01 -0.36
CA LYS A 70 -10.84 -16.57 1.04
C LYS A 70 -10.89 -15.05 1.17
N GLY A 71 -10.26 -14.34 0.25
CA GLY A 71 -9.98 -12.91 0.39
C GLY A 71 -8.88 -12.60 1.41
N LEU A 72 -8.56 -11.32 1.51
CA LEU A 72 -7.48 -10.77 2.32
C LEU A 72 -8.02 -9.98 3.51
N LYS A 73 -7.27 -10.01 4.60
CA LYS A 73 -7.47 -9.20 5.80
C LYS A 73 -6.21 -8.42 6.11
N TYR A 74 -6.37 -7.15 6.41
CA TYR A 74 -5.30 -6.25 6.81
C TYR A 74 -5.51 -5.86 8.27
N SER A 75 -4.43 -5.76 9.03
CA SER A 75 -4.49 -5.30 10.42
C SER A 75 -3.50 -4.18 10.66
N PHE A 76 -3.86 -3.24 11.53
CA PHE A 76 -3.02 -2.13 11.95
C PHE A 76 -3.02 -2.05 13.48
N SER A 77 -1.84 -2.20 14.07
CA SER A 77 -1.63 -2.13 15.51
C SER A 77 -1.07 -0.76 15.87
N ALA A 78 -1.78 -0.04 16.75
CA ALA A 78 -1.35 1.22 17.32
C ALA A 78 -1.07 1.02 18.82
N PRO A 79 0.10 1.45 19.34
CA PRO A 79 0.40 1.37 20.76
C PRO A 79 -0.53 2.26 21.60
N SER A 80 -0.57 2.02 22.91
CA SER A 80 -1.28 2.89 23.86
C SER A 80 -0.66 4.29 23.95
N ASN A 81 0.67 4.38 23.81
CA ASN A 81 1.41 5.64 23.96
C ASN A 81 1.97 6.08 22.61
N SER A 82 1.94 7.38 22.34
CA SER A 82 2.53 7.96 21.14
C SER A 82 4.04 8.14 21.28
N ASP A 83 4.81 7.47 20.41
CA ASP A 83 6.15 7.92 20.06
C ASP A 83 6.07 8.81 18.81
N ARG A 84 6.15 10.12 19.01
CA ARG A 84 6.03 11.12 17.94
C ARG A 84 7.29 11.20 17.07
N THR A 85 8.36 10.49 17.42
CA THR A 85 9.59 10.43 16.62
C THR A 85 9.51 9.44 15.46
N SER A 86 8.55 8.50 15.49
CA SER A 86 8.31 7.53 14.44
C SER A 86 6.91 7.69 13.84
N MET A 87 6.80 7.73 12.51
CA MET A 87 5.49 7.67 11.84
C MET A 87 4.71 6.39 12.18
N ARG A 88 5.42 5.31 12.57
CA ARG A 88 4.83 4.03 12.96
C ARG A 88 4.64 3.88 14.48
N GLY A 89 5.11 4.84 15.27
CA GLY A 89 5.00 4.84 16.74
C GLY A 89 3.81 5.63 17.28
N ARG A 90 2.96 6.20 16.41
CA ARG A 90 1.79 6.98 16.84
C ARG A 90 0.80 6.09 17.57
N GLY A 91 0.36 6.55 18.74
CA GLY A 91 -0.63 5.85 19.54
C GLY A 91 -2.00 5.90 18.88
N TRP A 92 -2.93 5.06 19.36
CA TRP A 92 -4.28 5.02 18.78
C TRP A 92 -5.01 6.36 18.92
N GLU A 93 -4.73 7.14 19.97
CA GLU A 93 -5.34 8.46 20.14
C GLU A 93 -4.95 9.43 19.02
N ASP A 94 -3.68 9.41 18.61
CA ASP A 94 -3.18 10.19 17.47
C ASP A 94 -3.74 9.68 16.15
N ALA A 95 -3.87 8.34 16.01
CA ALA A 95 -4.37 7.71 14.80
C ALA A 95 -5.84 8.03 14.55
N PHE A 96 -6.65 8.04 15.62
CA PHE A 96 -8.08 8.32 15.55
C PHE A 96 -8.44 9.77 15.86
N GLY A 97 -7.51 10.57 16.40
CA GLY A 97 -7.73 11.96 16.78
C GLY A 97 -8.69 12.13 17.96
N THR A 98 -8.67 11.20 18.91
CA THR A 98 -9.56 11.17 20.09
C THR A 98 -8.95 10.37 21.22
N SER A 99 -9.23 10.75 22.47
CA SER A 99 -8.88 10.00 23.67
C SER A 99 -10.07 9.17 24.22
N ASP A 100 -11.21 9.18 23.54
CA ASP A 100 -12.38 8.35 23.90
C ASP A 100 -12.36 7.04 23.08
N PRO A 101 -12.22 5.87 23.73
CA PRO A 101 -12.29 4.56 23.09
C PRO A 101 -13.53 4.35 22.21
N LYS A 102 -14.70 4.83 22.64
CA LYS A 102 -15.96 4.65 21.89
C LYS A 102 -16.00 5.49 20.63
N GLU A 103 -15.44 6.70 20.69
CA GLU A 103 -15.30 7.56 19.52
C GLU A 103 -14.28 6.99 18.53
N ALA A 104 -13.20 6.36 19.01
CA ALA A 104 -12.23 5.67 18.15
C ALA A 104 -12.89 4.47 17.43
N GLU A 105 -13.69 3.67 18.14
CA GLU A 105 -14.48 2.58 17.54
C GLU A 105 -15.46 3.09 16.48
N LEU A 106 -16.16 4.20 16.75
CA LEU A 106 -17.08 4.82 15.79
C LEU A 106 -16.35 5.28 14.52
N ARG A 107 -15.19 5.92 14.68
CA ARG A 107 -14.36 6.39 13.55
C ARG A 107 -13.79 5.22 12.74
N ALA A 108 -13.29 4.19 13.42
CA ALA A 108 -12.82 2.95 12.76
C ALA A 108 -13.94 2.29 11.96
N LYS A 109 -15.14 2.17 12.53
CA LYS A 109 -16.32 1.64 11.83
C LYS A 109 -16.72 2.51 10.63
N GLY A 110 -16.60 3.83 10.74
CA GLY A 110 -16.79 4.77 9.63
C GLY A 110 -15.82 4.55 8.47
N LEU A 111 -14.61 4.04 8.76
CA LEU A 111 -13.60 3.63 7.78
C LEU A 111 -13.78 2.18 7.31
N GLY A 112 -14.79 1.47 7.81
CA GLY A 112 -15.04 0.06 7.50
C GLY A 112 -14.05 -0.90 8.16
N MET A 113 -13.54 -0.54 9.34
CA MET A 113 -12.62 -1.35 10.12
C MET A 113 -13.29 -1.85 11.40
N ASP A 114 -13.03 -3.11 11.73
CA ASP A 114 -13.30 -3.67 13.04
C ASP A 114 -12.17 -3.31 14.03
N VAL A 115 -12.47 -3.40 15.32
CA VAL A 115 -11.58 -2.96 16.39
C VAL A 115 -11.39 -4.06 17.43
N GLU A 116 -10.14 -4.24 17.85
CA GLU A 116 -9.70 -5.16 18.90
C GLU A 116 -8.80 -4.37 19.89
N TRP A 117 -9.24 -4.23 21.13
CA TRP A 117 -8.43 -3.63 22.19
C TRP A 117 -7.42 -4.65 22.72
N LEU A 118 -6.14 -4.26 22.76
CA LEU A 118 -5.05 -5.13 23.18
C LEU A 118 -4.85 -5.05 24.71
N PRO A 119 -4.39 -6.13 25.37
CA PRO A 119 -4.17 -6.15 26.82
C PRO A 119 -3.21 -5.07 27.34
N ASN A 120 -2.32 -4.58 26.48
CA ASN A 120 -1.35 -3.52 26.79
C ASN A 120 -1.91 -2.09 26.62
N GLY A 121 -3.23 -1.95 26.40
CA GLY A 121 -3.87 -0.66 26.15
C GLY A 121 -3.73 -0.16 24.70
N GLY A 122 -3.09 -0.93 23.83
CA GLY A 122 -3.04 -0.64 22.40
C GLY A 122 -4.35 -0.96 21.69
N LEU A 123 -4.43 -0.56 20.43
CA LEU A 123 -5.59 -0.78 19.57
C LEU A 123 -5.16 -1.48 18.30
N LYS A 124 -5.83 -2.55 17.93
CA LYS A 124 -5.68 -3.20 16.64
C LYS A 124 -6.94 -2.98 15.82
N THR A 125 -6.78 -2.45 14.61
CA THR A 125 -7.89 -2.34 13.65
C THR A 125 -7.74 -3.35 12.54
N ILE A 126 -8.87 -3.83 12.03
CA ILE A 126 -8.94 -4.93 11.08
C ILE A 126 -9.79 -4.50 9.89
N LEU A 127 -9.24 -4.62 8.69
CA LEU A 127 -9.89 -4.28 7.43
C LEU A 127 -10.00 -5.52 6.55
N GLY A 128 -11.22 -5.90 6.18
CA GLY A 128 -11.46 -7.02 5.28
C GLY A 128 -12.84 -7.65 5.47
N PRO A 129 -13.18 -8.69 4.69
CA PRO A 129 -12.37 -9.25 3.61
C PRO A 129 -12.24 -8.29 2.40
N ARG A 130 -11.11 -8.36 1.71
CA ARG A 130 -10.83 -7.66 0.44
C ARG A 130 -10.40 -8.66 -0.63
N ASN A 131 -10.77 -8.43 -1.88
CA ASN A 131 -10.32 -9.30 -2.97
C ASN A 131 -8.81 -9.18 -3.18
N LEU A 132 -8.19 -10.25 -3.69
CA LEU A 132 -6.78 -10.23 -4.07
C LEU A 132 -6.58 -9.41 -5.36
N THR A 133 -7.45 -9.62 -6.34
CA THR A 133 -7.42 -8.88 -7.62
C THR A 133 -8.68 -8.08 -7.86
N LYS A 134 -8.60 -7.14 -8.82
CA LYS A 134 -9.74 -6.32 -9.23
C LYS A 134 -9.78 -6.12 -10.74
N VAL A 135 -10.97 -6.22 -11.32
CA VAL A 135 -11.21 -5.82 -12.72
C VAL A 135 -11.81 -4.42 -12.72
N PHE A 136 -11.24 -3.56 -13.57
CA PHE A 136 -11.77 -2.21 -13.80
C PHE A 136 -12.38 -2.09 -15.19
N GLU A 137 -13.45 -1.31 -15.30
CA GLU A 137 -14.09 -1.00 -16.58
C GLU A 137 -13.08 -0.31 -17.54
N GLY A 138 -13.20 -0.58 -18.84
CA GLY A 138 -12.28 -0.04 -19.85
C GLY A 138 -10.90 -0.70 -19.87
N ARG A 139 -10.63 -1.72 -19.04
CA ARG A 139 -9.35 -2.45 -18.98
C ARG A 139 -9.40 -3.86 -19.56
N LYS A 140 -10.29 -4.06 -20.55
CA LYS A 140 -10.42 -5.31 -21.33
C LYS A 140 -10.59 -6.57 -20.45
N GLY A 141 -11.28 -6.45 -19.32
CA GLY A 141 -11.50 -7.56 -18.39
C GLY A 141 -10.26 -8.06 -17.65
N ARG A 142 -9.11 -7.39 -17.77
CA ARG A 142 -7.89 -7.81 -17.09
C ARG A 142 -8.01 -7.61 -15.58
N ARG A 143 -7.55 -8.62 -14.84
CA ARG A 143 -7.41 -8.58 -13.39
C ARG A 143 -6.13 -7.82 -13.02
N MET A 144 -6.27 -6.86 -12.12
CA MET A 144 -5.17 -6.07 -11.55
C MET A 144 -4.83 -6.63 -10.19
N TRP A 145 -3.54 -6.68 -9.85
CA TRP A 145 -3.02 -7.11 -8.55
C TRP A 145 -3.25 -6.01 -7.49
N PHE A 146 -4.52 -5.71 -7.25
CA PHE A 146 -5.00 -4.55 -6.50
C PHE A 146 -5.04 -4.85 -4.99
N ASN A 147 -3.86 -5.06 -4.42
CA ASN A 147 -3.65 -5.35 -3.00
C ASN A 147 -2.28 -4.78 -2.55
N THR A 148 -1.91 -5.02 -1.29
CA THR A 148 -0.58 -4.62 -0.75
C THR A 148 0.06 -5.73 0.08
N ILE A 149 -0.09 -7.00 -0.34
CA ILE A 149 0.42 -8.15 0.45
C ILE A 149 1.95 -8.10 0.60
N VAL A 150 2.70 -7.78 -0.46
CA VAL A 150 4.16 -7.69 -0.42
C VAL A 150 4.63 -6.58 0.54
N GLY A 151 3.89 -5.47 0.57
CA GLY A 151 4.19 -4.34 1.43
C GLY A 151 3.79 -4.54 2.90
N MET A 152 3.04 -5.57 3.27
CA MET A 152 2.47 -5.74 4.62
C MET A 152 2.67 -7.12 5.24
N HIS A 153 2.95 -8.16 4.46
CA HIS A 153 3.13 -9.52 4.97
C HIS A 153 4.20 -9.58 6.07
N GLY A 154 3.85 -10.25 7.18
CA GLY A 154 4.76 -10.49 8.31
C GLY A 154 5.18 -9.23 9.09
N LYS A 155 4.59 -8.06 8.85
CA LYS A 155 4.94 -6.82 9.57
C LYS A 155 4.14 -6.70 10.87
N GLU A 156 4.83 -6.44 11.97
CA GLU A 156 4.23 -6.34 13.31
C GLU A 156 3.14 -5.26 13.43
N ILE A 157 3.40 -4.07 12.86
CA ILE A 157 2.52 -2.90 12.99
C ILE A 157 1.38 -2.94 11.97
N SER A 158 1.62 -3.49 10.78
CA SER A 158 0.68 -3.43 9.67
C SER A 158 0.74 -4.71 8.84
N SER A 159 -0.03 -5.73 9.19
CA SER A 159 0.07 -7.08 8.61
C SER A 159 -1.03 -7.38 7.59
N ALA A 160 -0.75 -8.27 6.64
CA ALA A 160 -1.71 -8.83 5.69
C ALA A 160 -1.75 -10.36 5.81
N THR A 161 -2.95 -10.92 5.96
CA THR A 161 -3.22 -12.37 6.03
C THR A 161 -4.43 -12.72 5.15
N MET A 162 -4.75 -14.01 5.00
CA MET A 162 -6.04 -14.41 4.43
C MET A 162 -7.18 -14.06 5.41
N ALA A 163 -8.40 -13.89 4.90
CA ALA A 163 -9.50 -13.37 5.71
C ALA A 163 -9.86 -14.26 6.91
N ASP A 164 -9.78 -15.58 6.72
CA ASP A 164 -9.98 -16.59 7.76
C ASP A 164 -8.87 -16.59 8.83
N GLY A 165 -7.79 -15.83 8.61
CA GLY A 165 -6.64 -15.74 9.51
C GLY A 165 -5.50 -16.69 9.18
N THR A 166 -5.59 -17.50 8.12
CA THR A 166 -4.42 -18.26 7.67
C THR A 166 -3.36 -17.32 7.10
N GLU A 167 -2.10 -17.60 7.39
CA GLU A 167 -0.98 -16.83 6.85
C GLU A 167 -0.87 -17.03 5.33
N ILE A 168 -0.44 -15.96 4.64
CA ILE A 168 -0.12 -16.05 3.21
C ILE A 168 1.24 -16.76 3.11
N PRO A 169 1.42 -17.78 2.25
CA PRO A 169 2.70 -18.48 2.19
C PRO A 169 3.85 -17.54 1.85
N GLU A 170 4.88 -17.49 2.71
CA GLU A 170 5.99 -16.54 2.60
C GLU A 170 6.70 -16.63 1.24
N HIS A 171 6.89 -17.84 0.73
CA HIS A 171 7.53 -18.05 -0.57
C HIS A 171 6.74 -17.45 -1.74
N VAL A 172 5.41 -17.45 -1.68
CA VAL A 172 4.52 -16.82 -2.67
C VAL A 172 4.67 -15.30 -2.61
N VAL A 173 4.69 -14.73 -1.40
CA VAL A 173 4.86 -13.27 -1.22
C VAL A 173 6.23 -12.82 -1.70
N LYS A 174 7.28 -13.57 -1.36
CA LYS A 174 8.64 -13.29 -1.81
C LYS A 174 8.71 -13.30 -3.34
N ARG A 175 8.18 -14.35 -3.97
CA ARG A 175 8.20 -14.47 -5.43
C ARG A 175 7.36 -13.40 -6.11
N CYS A 176 6.22 -13.03 -5.53
CA CYS A 176 5.41 -11.89 -5.98
C CYS A 176 6.23 -10.58 -5.99
N GLY A 177 7.02 -10.34 -4.94
CA GLY A 177 7.94 -9.20 -4.87
C GLY A 177 9.01 -9.22 -5.98
N GLU A 178 9.57 -10.38 -6.27
CA GLU A 178 10.54 -10.56 -7.37
C GLU A 178 9.90 -10.32 -8.74
N ILE A 179 8.70 -10.87 -9.00
CA ILE A 179 7.94 -10.65 -10.24
C ILE A 179 7.65 -9.16 -10.43
N ILE A 180 7.20 -8.48 -9.38
CA ILE A 180 6.95 -7.03 -9.40
C ILE A 180 8.21 -6.28 -9.83
N GLU A 181 9.37 -6.65 -9.29
CA GLU A 181 10.65 -6.03 -9.61
C GLU A 181 11.09 -6.34 -11.05
N GLU A 182 10.99 -7.59 -11.49
CA GLU A 182 11.31 -8.04 -12.86
C GLU A 182 10.48 -7.31 -13.94
N GLU A 183 9.20 -7.08 -13.66
CA GLU A 183 8.27 -6.42 -14.58
C GLU A 183 8.27 -4.88 -14.46
N SER A 184 9.03 -4.33 -13.51
CA SER A 184 9.03 -2.90 -13.22
C SER A 184 9.89 -2.08 -14.19
N ILE A 185 9.43 -0.86 -14.46
CA ILE A 185 10.20 0.17 -15.16
C ILE A 185 10.70 1.16 -14.11
N GLN A 186 12.01 1.41 -14.11
CA GLN A 186 12.67 2.34 -13.19
C GLN A 186 12.71 3.74 -13.81
N PHE A 187 11.76 4.61 -13.45
CA PHE A 187 11.72 5.98 -13.98
C PHE A 187 12.70 6.89 -13.24
N LYS A 188 13.72 7.36 -13.96
CA LYS A 188 14.70 8.33 -13.47
C LYS A 188 14.18 9.74 -13.69
N TRP A 189 14.21 10.53 -12.63
CA TRP A 189 13.66 11.88 -12.64
C TRP A 189 14.65 12.91 -13.18
N GLU A 190 14.18 13.75 -14.08
CA GLU A 190 14.79 15.03 -14.41
C GLU A 190 13.91 16.20 -13.92
N LYS A 191 14.53 17.36 -13.73
CA LYS A 191 13.80 18.55 -13.29
C LYS A 191 12.78 18.96 -14.35
N GLY A 192 11.52 19.10 -13.95
CA GLY A 192 10.43 19.50 -14.82
C GLY A 192 9.60 18.34 -15.36
N ASP A 193 10.04 17.10 -15.17
CA ASP A 193 9.29 15.92 -15.59
C ASP A 193 7.93 15.83 -14.91
N VAL A 194 6.95 15.33 -15.68
CA VAL A 194 5.62 14.98 -15.18
C VAL A 194 5.30 13.55 -15.55
N LEU A 195 5.07 12.69 -14.55
CA LEU A 195 4.67 11.31 -14.73
C LEU A 195 3.18 11.16 -14.43
N PHE A 196 2.41 10.67 -15.42
CA PHE A 196 1.00 10.35 -15.28
C PHE A 196 0.82 8.85 -15.12
N LEU A 197 0.36 8.42 -13.95
CA LEU A 197 0.08 7.02 -13.64
C LEU A 197 -1.42 6.79 -13.63
N ASP A 198 -1.87 5.77 -14.38
CA ASP A 198 -3.20 5.20 -14.20
C ASP A 198 -3.20 4.31 -12.95
N ASN A 199 -3.80 4.81 -11.87
CA ASN A 199 -3.80 4.13 -10.59
C ASN A 199 -4.59 2.82 -10.62
N TYR A 200 -5.41 2.57 -11.64
CA TYR A 200 -6.10 1.28 -11.77
C TYR A 200 -5.21 0.22 -12.39
N ALA A 201 -4.23 0.63 -13.21
CA ALA A 201 -3.42 -0.28 -14.01
C ALA A 201 -1.97 -0.41 -13.55
N LEU A 202 -1.48 0.53 -12.74
CA LEU A 202 -0.07 0.58 -12.34
C LEU A 202 0.06 0.49 -10.82
N LEU A 203 0.94 -0.39 -10.36
CA LEU A 203 1.57 -0.22 -9.04
C LEU A 203 2.75 0.72 -9.21
N HIS A 204 3.07 1.48 -8.17
CA HIS A 204 4.23 2.35 -8.13
C HIS A 204 4.89 2.31 -6.74
N GLY A 205 6.18 2.63 -6.69
CA GLY A 205 6.95 2.72 -5.46
C GLY A 205 7.90 3.91 -5.46
N ARG A 206 8.87 3.90 -4.56
CA ARG A 206 9.96 4.89 -4.52
C ARG A 206 11.26 4.22 -4.09
N ARG A 207 12.33 4.41 -4.86
CA ARG A 207 13.67 3.98 -4.45
C ARG A 207 14.22 4.85 -3.32
N PRO A 208 15.08 4.29 -2.45
CA PRO A 208 15.91 5.10 -1.56
C PRO A 208 16.65 6.18 -2.34
N SER A 209 16.87 7.34 -1.72
CA SER A 209 17.52 8.47 -2.36
C SER A 209 18.32 9.32 -1.38
N LEU A 210 19.32 10.02 -1.89
CA LEU A 210 19.97 11.10 -1.16
C LEU A 210 19.18 12.42 -1.28
N PRO A 211 19.19 13.27 -0.25
CA PRO A 211 18.69 14.64 -0.39
C PRO A 211 19.68 15.52 -1.19
N PRO A 212 19.21 16.62 -1.82
CA PRO A 212 17.82 17.06 -1.88
C PRO A 212 17.01 16.29 -2.92
N ARG A 213 15.71 16.04 -2.63
CA ARG A 213 14.74 15.46 -3.55
C ARG A 213 13.37 16.10 -3.29
N ARG A 214 12.67 16.52 -4.35
CA ARG A 214 11.32 17.06 -4.24
C ARG A 214 10.48 16.66 -5.45
N VAL A 215 9.60 15.69 -5.22
CA VAL A 215 8.56 15.27 -6.17
C VAL A 215 7.20 15.62 -5.57
N LEU A 216 6.41 16.41 -6.29
CA LEU A 216 5.06 16.79 -5.89
C LEU A 216 4.07 15.77 -6.44
N VAL A 217 2.94 15.59 -5.73
CA VAL A 217 1.89 14.67 -6.13
C VAL A 217 0.54 15.39 -6.24
N ALA A 218 -0.25 14.97 -7.21
CA ALA A 218 -1.66 15.27 -7.32
C ALA A 218 -2.42 13.99 -7.69
N THR A 219 -3.65 13.85 -7.19
CA THR A 219 -4.51 12.72 -7.56
C THR A 219 -5.85 13.20 -8.11
N THR A 220 -6.47 12.38 -8.95
CA THR A 220 -7.76 12.68 -9.57
C THR A 220 -8.82 11.67 -9.15
N LYS A 221 -10.04 12.13 -8.88
CA LYS A 221 -11.21 11.26 -8.67
C LYS A 221 -11.81 10.75 -9.99
#